data_AF-G0QZ44-F1
#
_entry.id   AF-G0QZ44-F1
#
_cell.length_a   1.000
_cell.length_b   1.000
_cell.length_c   1.000
_cell.angle_alpha   90.00
_cell.angle_beta   90.00
_cell.angle_gamma   90.00
#
_symmetry.space_group_name_H-M   'P 1'
#
loop_
_entity.id
_entity.type
_entity.pdbx_description
1 polymer ?
#
loop_
_entity_poly.entity_id
_entity_poly.type
_entity_poly.pdbx_seq_one_letter_code
_entity_poly.pdbx_strand_id
1 'polypeptide(L)'
;MPLNPFTPRTGHCSTKVDNNNIYIFGGQNFQQNKHYDDFLHFDLGFYFIFLQNNFLIQKKEKENSNIRKINKQQKTLNINQPTERNSSAMCYNYIDNQIILFGGADSQEPLNDLFIYDLGLQQWKKAQISNINDHFKGLEMHSIHFYTTNGDLKAKKKKKKKNNNIVGLDIGDFTKETNSQGQPIPHENLMKITKVNIEFDDKNAVFENQIESDNKQEENNETQQLQEQEEEEQKIEEQKNENQQKYLIIIGGREHEKIKNEIYALNLQSFHIKKFKEMPFGLCAHTSVIVNDLIYIFGGTNGLEFFDKFLIFSLSNYKFYEFDISDSEKKKKIIKPRMASSMSYDPVTKNICVFGGAGFDDECSTLICFNVDEYNLTKRVIRI
;
A
#
# COMPACT_ATOMS: atom_id res chain seq x y z
N MET A 1 -5.08 7.76 -32.82
CA MET A 1 -5.07 7.16 -31.47
C MET A 1 -6.37 6.40 -31.28
N PRO A 2 -6.38 5.12 -30.93
CA PRO A 2 -7.64 4.48 -30.58
C PRO A 2 -8.21 5.21 -29.35
N LEU A 3 -9.47 5.64 -29.46
CA LEU A 3 -10.21 6.33 -28.41
C LEU A 3 -10.13 5.49 -27.13
N ASN A 4 -9.59 6.12 -26.09
CA ASN A 4 -9.37 5.53 -24.78
C ASN A 4 -10.70 5.00 -24.21
N PRO A 5 -10.82 3.74 -23.76
CA PRO A 5 -12.02 3.26 -23.06
C PRO A 5 -12.25 3.98 -21.72
N PHE A 6 -11.28 4.78 -21.28
CA PHE A 6 -11.37 5.55 -20.05
C PHE A 6 -12.21 6.82 -20.22
N THR A 7 -13.43 6.81 -19.70
CA THR A 7 -14.20 8.05 -19.53
C THR A 7 -13.51 8.93 -18.48
N PRO A 8 -13.30 10.25 -18.73
CA PRO A 8 -12.70 11.15 -17.75
C PRO A 8 -13.44 11.12 -16.42
N ARG A 9 -12.68 10.92 -15.33
CA ARG A 9 -13.22 10.74 -13.98
C ARG A 9 -12.19 11.08 -12.91
N THR A 10 -12.66 11.33 -11.71
CA THR A 10 -11.87 11.54 -10.49
C THR A 10 -12.45 10.75 -9.33
N GLY A 11 -11.66 10.55 -8.27
CA GLY A 11 -12.06 9.75 -7.12
C GLY A 11 -12.32 8.28 -7.45
N HIS A 12 -11.72 7.74 -8.51
CA HIS A 12 -11.70 6.29 -8.71
C HIS A 12 -10.65 5.68 -7.77
N CYS A 13 -10.80 4.40 -7.45
CA CYS A 13 -9.78 3.64 -6.74
C CYS A 13 -9.17 2.60 -7.66
N SER A 14 -7.96 2.16 -7.33
CA SER A 14 -7.28 1.09 -8.05
C SER A 14 -6.43 0.26 -7.09
N THR A 15 -6.21 -1.00 -7.43
CA THR A 15 -5.26 -1.86 -6.75
C THR A 15 -4.51 -2.70 -7.77
N LYS A 16 -3.20 -2.85 -7.55
CA LYS A 16 -2.36 -3.83 -8.24
C LYS A 16 -2.51 -5.17 -7.51
N VAL A 17 -2.69 -6.27 -8.24
CA VAL A 17 -2.79 -7.63 -7.65
C VAL A 17 -1.55 -8.46 -7.94
N ASP A 18 -0.88 -8.19 -9.05
CA ASP A 18 0.41 -8.76 -9.42
C ASP A 18 1.15 -7.80 -10.38
N ASN A 19 2.28 -8.22 -10.94
CA ASN A 19 3.10 -7.38 -11.83
C ASN A 19 2.40 -6.92 -13.11
N ASN A 20 1.38 -7.63 -13.55
CA ASN A 20 0.69 -7.38 -14.80
C ASN A 20 -0.72 -6.82 -14.61
N ASN A 21 -1.38 -7.09 -13.50
CA ASN A 21 -2.82 -6.85 -13.39
C ASN A 21 -3.13 -5.71 -12.42
N ILE A 22 -3.80 -4.68 -12.94
CA ILE A 22 -4.37 -3.57 -12.17
C ILE A 22 -5.88 -3.58 -12.32
N TYR A 23 -6.58 -3.47 -11.21
CA TYR A 23 -8.03 -3.33 -11.18
C TYR A 23 -8.43 -1.93 -10.76
N ILE A 24 -9.42 -1.35 -11.42
CA ILE A 24 -9.89 0.01 -11.20
C ILE A 24 -11.40 -0.01 -11.01
N PHE A 25 -11.91 0.75 -10.04
CA PHE A 25 -13.34 0.83 -9.79
C PHE A 25 -13.84 2.27 -9.66
N GLY A 26 -14.97 2.54 -10.31
CA GLY A 26 -15.82 3.70 -10.08
C GLY A 26 -15.19 5.05 -10.41
N GLY A 27 -15.45 6.04 -9.56
CA GLY A 27 -15.13 7.45 -9.75
C GLY A 27 -16.32 8.27 -10.24
N GLN A 28 -16.10 9.56 -10.45
CA GLN A 28 -17.12 10.52 -10.87
C GLN A 28 -16.61 11.42 -11.99
N ASN A 29 -17.48 11.75 -12.93
CA ASN A 29 -17.32 12.89 -13.82
C ASN A 29 -18.16 14.07 -13.30
N PHE A 30 -17.51 15.09 -12.77
CA PHE A 30 -18.17 16.26 -12.20
C PHE A 30 -18.96 17.07 -13.23
N GLN A 31 -18.46 17.18 -14.48
CA GLN A 31 -19.15 17.94 -15.54
C GLN A 31 -20.48 17.30 -15.93
N GLN A 32 -20.56 15.97 -15.90
CA GLN A 32 -21.77 15.20 -16.24
C GLN A 32 -22.61 14.85 -15.00
N ASN A 33 -22.16 15.22 -13.80
CA ASN A 33 -22.70 14.76 -12.51
C ASN A 33 -22.97 13.25 -12.48
N LYS A 34 -22.02 12.46 -13.01
CA LYS A 34 -22.18 11.02 -13.19
C LYS A 34 -21.16 10.25 -12.36
N HIS A 35 -21.65 9.37 -11.50
CA HIS A 35 -20.84 8.36 -10.83
C HIS A 35 -20.75 7.12 -11.71
N TYR A 36 -19.65 6.40 -11.59
CA TYR A 36 -19.42 5.16 -12.30
C TYR A 36 -19.37 3.98 -11.34
N ASP A 37 -19.82 2.83 -11.83
CA ASP A 37 -19.83 1.52 -11.18
C ASP A 37 -19.00 0.50 -11.98
N ASP A 38 -18.31 0.95 -13.03
CA ASP A 38 -17.52 0.07 -13.87
C ASP A 38 -16.31 -0.45 -13.11
N PHE A 39 -16.13 -1.76 -13.24
CA PHE A 39 -14.98 -2.47 -12.74
C PHE A 39 -14.12 -2.83 -13.93
N LEU A 40 -12.93 -2.23 -13.98
CA LEU A 40 -12.01 -2.32 -15.10
C LEU A 40 -10.81 -3.16 -14.71
N HIS A 41 -10.33 -3.97 -15.65
CA HIS A 41 -9.11 -4.74 -15.56
C HIS A 41 -8.12 -4.21 -16.60
N PHE A 42 -6.94 -3.80 -16.14
CA PHE A 42 -5.83 -3.37 -16.98
C PHE A 42 -4.71 -4.41 -16.91
N ASP A 43 -4.46 -5.06 -18.04
CA ASP A 43 -3.37 -6.00 -18.28
C ASP A 43 -2.14 -5.27 -18.85
N LEU A 44 -1.14 -5.05 -18.00
CA LEU A 44 0.16 -4.48 -18.35
C LEU A 44 1.03 -5.45 -19.15
N GLY A 45 0.87 -6.76 -18.97
CA GLY A 45 1.64 -7.76 -19.71
C GLY A 45 1.32 -7.68 -21.21
N PHE A 46 0.03 -7.67 -21.53
CA PHE A 46 -0.45 -7.45 -22.89
C PHE A 46 0.00 -6.07 -23.42
N TYR A 47 0.03 -5.04 -22.56
CA TYR A 47 0.49 -3.70 -22.95
C TYR A 47 1.97 -3.69 -23.36
N PHE A 48 2.85 -4.36 -22.62
CA PHE A 48 4.27 -4.44 -22.97
C PHE A 48 4.50 -5.26 -24.24
N ILE A 49 3.79 -6.38 -24.42
CA ILE A 49 3.84 -7.17 -25.66
C ILE A 49 3.40 -6.32 -26.86
N PHE A 50 2.33 -5.53 -26.71
CA PHE A 50 1.86 -4.62 -27.74
C PHE A 50 2.93 -3.58 -28.10
N LEU A 51 3.60 -2.97 -27.11
CA LEU A 51 4.66 -1.99 -27.35
C LEU A 51 5.87 -2.59 -28.10
N GLN A 52 6.27 -3.82 -27.76
CA GLN A 52 7.40 -4.51 -28.39
C GLN A 52 7.10 -4.96 -29.83
N ASN A 53 5.85 -5.34 -30.13
CA ASN A 53 5.45 -5.90 -31.42
C ASN A 53 4.82 -4.90 -32.40
N ASN A 54 5.05 -3.59 -32.19
CA ASN A 54 4.51 -2.47 -32.97
C ASN A 54 4.73 -2.55 -34.51
N PHE A 55 5.53 -3.51 -35.02
CA PHE A 55 5.75 -3.73 -36.45
C PHE A 55 4.84 -4.77 -37.12
N LEU A 56 4.11 -5.63 -36.39
CA LEU A 56 3.36 -6.75 -36.99
C LEU A 56 1.84 -6.74 -36.77
N ILE A 57 1.33 -5.96 -35.81
CA ILE A 57 -0.10 -5.95 -35.49
C ILE A 57 -0.83 -4.93 -36.37
N GLN A 58 -0.85 -5.18 -37.69
CA GLN A 58 -1.79 -4.51 -38.58
C GLN A 58 -3.15 -5.25 -38.55
N LYS A 59 -4.16 -4.54 -38.03
CA LYS A 59 -5.53 -4.51 -38.57
C LYS A 59 -6.52 -5.66 -38.30
N LYS A 60 -6.28 -6.62 -37.40
CA LYS A 60 -7.28 -7.70 -37.16
C LYS A 60 -7.98 -7.81 -35.80
N GLU A 61 -7.60 -7.08 -34.76
CA GLU A 61 -8.29 -7.20 -33.47
C GLU A 61 -8.71 -5.83 -32.93
N LYS A 62 -9.94 -5.43 -33.27
CA LYS A 62 -10.61 -4.26 -32.65
C LYS A 62 -11.06 -4.53 -31.20
N GLU A 63 -10.85 -5.75 -30.68
CA GLU A 63 -11.39 -6.20 -29.39
C GLU A 63 -10.32 -6.36 -28.29
N ASN A 64 -9.03 -6.32 -28.62
CA ASN A 64 -7.96 -6.51 -27.64
C ASN A 64 -7.45 -5.16 -27.12
N SER A 65 -8.26 -4.49 -26.28
CA SER A 65 -7.78 -3.38 -25.46
C SER A 65 -7.15 -3.92 -24.18
N ASN A 66 -5.95 -3.44 -23.81
CA ASN A 66 -5.28 -3.78 -22.54
C ASN A 66 -6.16 -3.49 -21.32
N ILE A 67 -7.15 -2.61 -21.48
CA ILE A 67 -8.16 -2.29 -20.46
C ILE A 67 -9.49 -2.90 -20.90
N ARG A 68 -10.12 -3.68 -20.03
CA ARG A 68 -11.44 -4.28 -20.26
C ARG A 68 -12.38 -4.00 -19.09
N LYS A 69 -13.66 -3.70 -19.37
CA LYS A 69 -14.72 -3.67 -18.35
C LYS A 69 -15.15 -5.11 -18.05
N ILE A 70 -15.02 -5.54 -16.80
CA ILE A 70 -15.27 -6.94 -16.39
C ILE A 70 -16.64 -7.15 -15.73
N ASN A 71 -17.27 -6.12 -15.17
CA ASN A 71 -18.65 -6.22 -14.73
C ASN A 71 -19.63 -5.98 -15.88
N LYS A 72 -20.63 -6.85 -16.00
CA LYS A 72 -21.70 -6.73 -17.00
C LYS A 72 -22.76 -5.76 -16.50
N GLN A 73 -23.31 -4.92 -17.39
CA GLN A 73 -24.50 -4.14 -17.08
C GLN A 73 -25.68 -5.09 -16.82
N GLN A 74 -26.32 -4.92 -15.66
CA GLN A 74 -27.50 -5.70 -15.29
C GLN A 74 -28.73 -4.78 -15.32
N LYS A 75 -29.86 -5.31 -15.83
CA LYS A 75 -31.14 -4.57 -15.87
C LYS A 75 -31.76 -4.38 -14.49
N THR A 76 -31.31 -5.15 -13.51
CA THR A 76 -31.82 -5.17 -12.14
C THR A 76 -30.68 -4.94 -11.16
N LEU A 77 -30.97 -4.25 -10.05
CA LEU A 77 -30.00 -4.03 -8.99
C LEU A 77 -29.50 -5.36 -8.42
N ASN A 78 -28.18 -5.52 -8.34
CA ASN A 78 -27.54 -6.67 -7.74
C ASN A 78 -26.91 -6.26 -6.42
N ILE A 79 -27.52 -6.68 -5.31
CA ILE A 79 -27.07 -6.32 -3.96
C ILE A 79 -25.66 -6.82 -3.62
N ASN A 80 -25.13 -7.78 -4.39
CA ASN A 80 -23.78 -8.30 -4.22
C ASN A 80 -22.74 -7.55 -5.05
N GLN A 81 -23.14 -6.58 -5.88
CA GLN A 81 -22.22 -5.73 -6.62
C GLN A 81 -22.17 -4.32 -5.99
N PRO A 82 -20.99 -3.69 -5.98
CA PRO A 82 -20.91 -2.30 -5.56
C PRO A 82 -21.63 -1.40 -6.55
N THR A 83 -22.41 -0.46 -6.01
CA THR A 83 -23.08 0.59 -6.77
C THR A 83 -22.08 1.66 -7.22
N GLU A 84 -22.54 2.53 -8.12
CA GLU A 84 -21.78 3.71 -8.54
C GLU A 84 -21.34 4.57 -7.37
N ARG A 85 -20.06 4.96 -7.36
CA ARG A 85 -19.46 5.73 -6.27
C ARG A 85 -18.12 6.34 -6.67
N ASN A 86 -17.72 7.38 -5.97
CA ASN A 86 -16.36 7.90 -5.99
C ASN A 86 -15.75 7.85 -4.58
N SER A 87 -14.48 8.22 -4.46
CA SER A 87 -13.77 8.41 -3.19
C SER A 87 -13.79 7.18 -2.26
N SER A 88 -14.02 6.00 -2.84
CA SER A 88 -13.87 4.69 -2.19
C SER A 88 -12.41 4.28 -2.18
N ALA A 89 -12.08 3.25 -1.41
CA ALA A 89 -10.74 2.69 -1.37
C ALA A 89 -10.76 1.20 -1.72
N MET A 90 -9.68 0.73 -2.36
CA MET A 90 -9.48 -0.68 -2.70
C MET A 90 -8.11 -1.16 -2.21
N CYS A 91 -8.04 -2.43 -1.80
CA CYS A 91 -6.77 -3.11 -1.57
C CYS A 91 -6.84 -4.59 -1.98
N TYR A 92 -5.68 -5.20 -2.16
CA TYR A 92 -5.56 -6.62 -2.48
C TYR A 92 -5.28 -7.45 -1.22
N ASN A 93 -6.15 -8.43 -0.96
CA ASN A 93 -5.91 -9.54 -0.05
C ASN A 93 -5.22 -10.65 -0.85
N TYR A 94 -3.89 -10.67 -0.75
CA TYR A 94 -3.04 -11.62 -1.48
C TYR A 94 -3.14 -13.05 -0.98
N ILE A 95 -3.62 -13.28 0.26
CA ILE A 95 -3.75 -14.62 0.84
C ILE A 95 -4.96 -15.35 0.23
N ASP A 96 -6.11 -14.67 0.16
CA ASP A 96 -7.33 -15.30 -0.35
C ASP A 96 -7.59 -15.00 -1.84
N ASN A 97 -6.63 -14.35 -2.51
CA ASN A 97 -6.74 -13.87 -3.88
C ASN A 97 -8.02 -13.04 -4.12
N GLN A 98 -8.20 -12.01 -3.28
CA GLN A 98 -9.41 -11.20 -3.23
C GLN A 98 -9.11 -9.71 -3.31
N ILE A 99 -9.97 -8.96 -4.00
CA ILE A 99 -9.96 -7.51 -3.98
C ILE A 99 -11.03 -7.03 -3.01
N ILE A 100 -10.66 -6.14 -2.09
CA ILE A 100 -11.58 -5.57 -1.11
C ILE A 100 -11.85 -4.12 -1.51
N LEU A 101 -13.14 -3.75 -1.55
CA LEU A 101 -13.62 -2.38 -1.78
C LEU A 101 -14.41 -1.93 -0.55
N PHE A 102 -14.11 -0.74 -0.04
CA PHE A 102 -14.79 -0.18 1.12
C PHE A 102 -15.20 1.28 0.92
N GLY A 103 -16.41 1.60 1.39
CA GLY A 103 -16.94 2.96 1.47
C GLY A 103 -17.02 3.71 0.13
N GLY A 104 -16.68 4.99 0.18
CA GLY A 104 -16.88 5.96 -0.90
C GLY A 104 -18.12 6.81 -0.68
N ALA A 105 -18.55 7.52 -1.71
CA ALA A 105 -19.80 8.26 -1.71
C ALA A 105 -20.53 8.07 -3.04
N ASP A 106 -21.85 8.03 -2.98
CA ASP A 106 -22.70 8.16 -4.16
C ASP A 106 -23.23 9.60 -4.28
N SER A 107 -24.25 9.82 -5.11
CA SER A 107 -24.86 11.14 -5.29
C SER A 107 -25.56 11.70 -4.04
N GLN A 108 -25.84 10.88 -3.03
CA GLN A 108 -26.63 11.22 -1.86
C GLN A 108 -25.78 11.26 -0.59
N GLU A 109 -25.00 10.21 -0.32
CA GLU A 109 -24.32 10.06 0.96
C GLU A 109 -23.00 9.27 0.89
N PRO A 110 -22.09 9.50 1.84
CA PRO A 110 -20.99 8.58 2.10
C PRO A 110 -21.52 7.19 2.46
N LEU A 111 -20.86 6.15 1.95
CA LEU A 111 -21.20 4.75 2.08
C LEU A 111 -20.29 4.06 3.10
N ASN A 112 -20.77 3.00 3.74
CA ASN A 112 -19.99 2.17 4.68
C ASN A 112 -20.04 0.66 4.34
N ASP A 113 -20.48 0.31 3.15
CA ASP A 113 -20.55 -1.08 2.70
C ASP A 113 -19.19 -1.65 2.31
N LEU A 114 -19.08 -2.97 2.41
CA LEU A 114 -17.89 -3.76 2.11
C LEU A 114 -18.21 -4.75 1.01
N PHE A 115 -17.41 -4.72 -0.05
CA PHE A 115 -17.48 -5.70 -1.13
C PHE A 115 -16.15 -6.43 -1.28
N ILE A 116 -16.25 -7.72 -1.57
CA ILE A 116 -15.12 -8.59 -1.81
C ILE A 116 -15.30 -9.19 -3.20
N TYR A 117 -14.34 -8.95 -4.08
CA TYR A 117 -14.25 -9.61 -5.37
C TYR A 117 -13.30 -10.79 -5.28
N ASP A 118 -13.82 -11.98 -5.49
CA ASP A 118 -13.02 -13.19 -5.60
C ASP A 118 -12.46 -13.29 -7.02
N LEU A 119 -11.12 -13.28 -7.17
CA LEU A 119 -10.48 -13.32 -8.48
C LEU A 119 -10.58 -14.69 -9.16
N GLY A 120 -10.67 -15.77 -8.37
CA GLY A 120 -10.82 -17.13 -8.89
C GLY A 120 -12.24 -17.38 -9.42
N LEU A 121 -13.25 -16.96 -8.66
CA LEU A 121 -14.67 -17.08 -9.04
C LEU A 121 -15.13 -15.95 -9.96
N GLN A 122 -14.36 -14.86 -10.04
CA GLN A 122 -14.68 -13.64 -10.78
C GLN A 122 -16.01 -13.01 -10.38
N GLN A 123 -16.31 -13.01 -9.08
CA GLN A 123 -17.60 -12.57 -8.55
C GLN A 123 -17.44 -11.65 -7.34
N TRP A 124 -18.31 -10.64 -7.28
CA TRP A 124 -18.47 -9.80 -6.10
C TRP A 124 -19.38 -10.46 -5.07
N LYS A 125 -19.08 -10.24 -3.81
CA LYS A 125 -19.91 -10.55 -2.66
C LYS A 125 -19.99 -9.31 -1.76
N LYS A 126 -21.20 -8.95 -1.34
CA LYS A 126 -21.39 -7.96 -0.27
C LYS A 126 -21.19 -8.63 1.09
N ALA A 127 -20.35 -8.05 1.93
CA ALA A 127 -20.11 -8.50 3.30
C ALA A 127 -20.78 -7.55 4.30
N GLN A 128 -21.35 -8.12 5.37
CA GLN A 128 -21.96 -7.34 6.44
C GLN A 128 -20.95 -7.14 7.57
N ILE A 129 -20.69 -5.87 7.89
CA ILE A 129 -19.82 -5.50 9.01
C ILE A 129 -20.67 -5.34 10.27
N SER A 130 -20.29 -6.05 11.33
CA SER A 130 -20.97 -5.97 12.63
C SER A 130 -20.68 -4.62 13.31
N ASN A 131 -21.72 -3.95 13.82
CA ASN A 131 -21.62 -2.71 14.61
C ASN A 131 -20.95 -1.52 13.90
N ILE A 132 -20.96 -1.49 12.56
CA ILE A 132 -20.33 -0.38 11.81
C ILE A 132 -20.96 0.98 12.10
N ASN A 133 -22.29 1.02 12.28
CA ASN A 133 -23.04 2.25 12.55
C ASN A 133 -22.75 2.85 13.93
N ASP A 134 -22.14 2.09 14.84
CA ASP A 134 -21.68 2.60 16.14
C ASP A 134 -20.39 3.44 15.97
N HIS A 135 -19.73 3.34 14.82
CA HIS A 135 -18.50 4.06 14.49
C HIS A 135 -18.71 5.20 13.50
N PHE A 136 -19.42 4.93 12.39
CA PHE A 136 -19.76 5.92 11.36
C PHE A 136 -20.85 5.36 10.41
N LYS A 137 -21.65 6.25 9.83
CA LYS A 137 -22.69 5.92 8.85
C LYS A 137 -22.15 5.75 7.43
N GLY A 138 -21.05 6.42 7.14
CA GLY A 138 -20.42 6.42 5.82
C GLY A 138 -19.03 7.02 5.89
N LEU A 139 -18.15 6.60 4.98
CA LEU A 139 -16.77 7.06 4.95
C LEU A 139 -16.25 7.17 3.51
N GLU A 140 -15.86 8.38 3.13
CA GLU A 140 -15.23 8.69 1.86
C GLU A 140 -13.85 9.33 2.06
N MET A 141 -13.04 9.36 1.00
CA MET A 141 -11.70 9.99 1.00
C MET A 141 -10.77 9.43 2.10
N HIS A 142 -10.96 8.15 2.43
CA HIS A 142 -10.15 7.39 3.37
C HIS A 142 -9.16 6.51 2.60
N SER A 143 -8.25 5.85 3.32
CA SER A 143 -7.40 4.80 2.75
C SER A 143 -7.60 3.47 3.48
N ILE A 144 -7.37 2.36 2.78
CA ILE A 144 -7.45 1.01 3.36
C ILE A 144 -6.22 0.17 3.03
N HIS A 145 -5.83 -0.71 3.95
CA HIS A 145 -4.73 -1.66 3.77
C HIS A 145 -5.11 -3.04 4.28
N PHE A 146 -4.81 -4.07 3.49
CA PHE A 146 -4.84 -5.45 3.96
C PHE A 146 -3.61 -5.71 4.84
N TYR A 147 -3.84 -6.34 6.00
CA TYR A 147 -2.77 -6.62 6.96
C TYR A 147 -3.00 -7.94 7.67
N THR A 148 -1.92 -8.67 7.95
CA THR A 148 -1.95 -9.95 8.66
C THR A 148 -1.10 -9.94 9.91
N THR A 149 -1.49 -10.74 10.89
CA THR A 149 -0.76 -10.88 12.16
C THR A 149 -0.98 -12.24 12.80
N ASN A 150 0.03 -12.78 13.48
CA ASN A 150 -0.04 -14.06 14.19
C ASN A 150 -0.97 -14.06 15.42
N GLY A 151 -1.58 -12.93 15.76
CA GLY A 151 -2.54 -12.82 16.86
C GLY A 151 -3.40 -11.57 16.75
N ASP A 152 -4.49 -11.50 17.53
CA ASP A 152 -5.44 -10.40 17.44
C ASP A 152 -4.79 -9.04 17.78
N LEU A 153 -5.05 -8.05 16.93
CA LEU A 153 -4.61 -6.67 17.12
C LEU A 153 -5.11 -6.17 18.49
N LYS A 154 -4.18 -5.75 19.37
CA LYS A 154 -4.43 -5.33 20.77
C LYS A 154 -4.92 -6.42 21.74
N ALA A 155 -4.81 -7.71 21.44
CA ALA A 155 -4.92 -8.71 22.51
C ALA A 155 -3.84 -8.43 23.57
N LYS A 156 -4.25 -8.24 24.84
CA LYS A 156 -3.32 -8.01 25.95
C LYS A 156 -2.29 -9.16 25.97
N LYS A 157 -1.07 -8.92 25.49
CA LYS A 157 0.03 -9.88 25.64
C LYS A 157 0.23 -10.10 27.14
N LYS A 158 -0.22 -11.25 27.67
CA LYS A 158 0.21 -11.70 29.00
C LYS A 158 1.73 -11.74 28.94
N LYS A 159 2.43 -11.00 29.81
CA LYS A 159 3.90 -10.98 29.90
C LYS A 159 4.41 -12.41 30.13
N LYS A 160 4.70 -13.15 29.06
CA LYS A 160 5.51 -14.35 29.12
C LYS A 160 6.95 -13.89 28.94
N LYS A 161 7.74 -13.97 30.03
CA LYS A 161 9.20 -14.01 29.89
C LYS A 161 9.54 -15.27 29.09
N LYS A 162 10.04 -15.12 27.87
CA LYS A 162 11.00 -16.05 27.27
C LYS A 162 11.65 -15.44 26.04
N ASN A 163 12.97 -15.54 26.03
CA ASN A 163 13.85 -15.37 24.90
C ASN A 163 13.34 -16.21 23.72
N ASN A 164 13.33 -15.61 22.53
CA ASN A 164 13.78 -16.21 21.28
C ASN A 164 13.87 -15.13 20.21
N ASN A 165 14.97 -15.17 19.46
CA ASN A 165 15.27 -14.30 18.33
C ASN A 165 14.16 -14.39 17.28
N ILE A 166 13.50 -13.27 17.04
CA ILE A 166 12.75 -12.99 15.82
C ILE A 166 13.50 -11.83 15.20
N VAL A 167 13.97 -12.00 13.97
CA VAL A 167 14.52 -10.91 13.16
C VAL A 167 13.36 -10.00 12.79
N GLY A 168 12.99 -9.11 13.72
CA GLY A 168 12.21 -7.92 13.45
C GLY A 168 13.19 -6.81 13.10
N LEU A 169 12.83 -5.97 12.13
CA LEU A 169 13.53 -4.70 11.92
C LEU A 169 13.56 -3.96 13.26
N ASP A 170 14.74 -3.89 13.88
CA ASP A 170 14.98 -3.17 15.12
C ASP A 170 15.05 -1.68 14.78
N ILE A 171 13.89 -1.02 14.74
CA ILE A 171 13.83 0.44 14.77
C ILE A 171 14.12 0.82 16.22
N GLY A 172 15.41 0.94 16.54
CA GLY A 172 15.94 1.14 17.88
C GLY A 172 15.14 2.16 18.69
N ASP A 173 14.81 1.79 19.93
CA ASP A 173 14.12 2.66 20.89
C ASP A 173 15.13 3.73 21.37
N PHE A 174 15.30 4.83 20.62
CA PHE A 174 16.27 5.91 20.91
C PHE A 174 15.90 6.80 22.11
N THR A 175 15.19 6.28 23.10
CA THR A 175 15.00 7.01 24.36
C THR A 175 15.57 6.22 25.53
N LYS A 176 16.74 6.69 25.98
CA LYS A 176 17.45 6.41 27.25
C LYS A 176 18.55 5.35 27.16
N GLU A 177 19.73 5.77 26.73
CA GLU A 177 20.94 5.24 27.36
C GLU A 177 21.22 6.02 28.65
N THR A 178 21.22 5.27 29.75
CA THR A 178 21.69 5.73 31.05
C THR A 178 23.03 5.06 31.33
N ASN A 179 23.95 5.77 31.98
CA ASN A 179 25.18 5.13 32.47
C ASN A 179 24.86 4.02 33.50
N SER A 180 25.89 3.28 33.94
CA SER A 180 25.77 2.21 34.95
C SER A 180 25.22 2.66 36.32
N GLN A 181 24.89 3.94 36.49
CA GLN A 181 24.26 4.54 37.67
C GLN A 181 22.88 5.18 37.38
N GLY A 182 22.32 5.00 36.18
CA GLY A 182 20.94 5.42 35.86
C GLY A 182 20.77 6.90 35.49
N GLN A 183 21.84 7.64 35.18
CA GLN A 183 21.76 9.05 34.77
C GLN A 183 21.92 9.24 33.24
N PRO A 184 21.19 10.19 32.61
CA PRO A 184 21.28 10.47 31.17
C PRO A 184 22.61 11.17 30.81
N ILE A 185 23.24 10.75 29.71
CA ILE A 185 24.54 11.25 29.25
C ILE A 185 24.33 12.48 28.32
N PRO A 186 24.99 13.64 28.54
CA PRO A 186 24.89 14.81 27.66
C PRO A 186 25.65 14.63 26.33
N HIS A 187 25.10 15.19 25.25
CA HIS A 187 25.41 14.83 23.87
C HIS A 187 26.53 15.68 23.22
N GLU A 188 27.73 15.73 23.79
CA GLU A 188 28.84 16.53 23.19
C GLU A 188 30.22 15.87 23.04
N ASN A 189 30.43 14.57 23.27
CA ASN A 189 31.77 13.97 23.15
C ASN A 189 31.87 12.58 22.48
N LEU A 190 31.32 12.42 21.26
CA LEU A 190 31.58 11.22 20.44
C LEU A 190 31.87 11.59 18.97
N MET A 191 33.03 12.22 18.73
CA MET A 191 33.71 12.13 17.43
C MET A 191 35.23 12.02 17.63
N LYS A 192 35.72 10.79 17.78
CA LYS A 192 37.06 10.38 17.34
C LYS A 192 36.95 8.95 16.83
N ILE A 193 36.68 8.80 15.53
CA ILE A 193 36.84 7.51 14.85
C ILE A 193 38.17 7.57 14.10
N THR A 194 39.06 6.67 14.47
CA THR A 194 40.34 6.40 13.79
C THR A 194 40.04 5.76 12.44
N LYS A 195 40.61 6.31 11.35
CA LYS A 195 40.55 5.71 10.02
C LYS A 195 41.24 4.35 10.04
N VAL A 196 40.55 3.32 9.55
CA VAL A 196 41.16 2.04 9.17
C VAL A 196 41.04 1.94 7.65
N ASN A 197 42.17 1.89 6.96
CA ASN A 197 42.25 1.56 5.55
C ASN A 197 42.02 0.06 5.38
N ILE A 198 41.13 -0.32 4.48
CA ILE A 198 41.04 -1.71 4.00
C ILE A 198 41.41 -1.65 2.51
N GLU A 199 42.61 -2.14 2.19
CA GLU A 199 43.05 -2.40 0.81
C GLU A 199 42.35 -3.66 0.30
N PHE A 200 41.79 -3.59 -0.91
CA PHE A 200 41.25 -4.75 -1.62
C PHE A 200 42.38 -5.36 -2.48
N ASP A 201 42.65 -6.66 -2.29
CA ASP A 201 43.68 -7.41 -3.00
C ASP A 201 43.06 -8.12 -4.22
N ASP A 202 43.20 -7.51 -5.41
CA ASP A 202 42.73 -7.99 -6.71
C ASP A 202 43.63 -9.11 -7.28
N LYS A 203 43.82 -10.23 -6.56
CA LYS A 203 44.73 -11.30 -7.02
C LYS A 203 44.25 -12.75 -6.98
N ASN A 204 42.96 -13.02 -6.77
CA ASN A 204 42.44 -14.41 -6.89
C ASN A 204 41.21 -14.52 -7.81
N ALA A 205 41.23 -13.82 -8.95
CA ALA A 205 40.34 -14.14 -10.07
C ALA A 205 40.99 -15.22 -10.94
N VAL A 206 40.55 -16.48 -10.77
CA VAL A 206 40.90 -17.58 -11.68
C VAL A 206 39.87 -17.60 -12.80
N PHE A 207 40.33 -17.38 -14.03
CA PHE A 207 39.58 -17.61 -15.27
C PHE A 207 39.88 -19.04 -15.75
N GLU A 208 38.84 -19.87 -15.90
CA GLU A 208 38.93 -21.10 -16.69
C GLU A 208 38.11 -20.95 -17.97
N ASN A 209 38.78 -21.18 -19.11
CA ASN A 209 38.19 -21.26 -20.44
C ASN A 209 37.98 -22.73 -20.82
N GLN A 210 36.81 -22.99 -21.42
CA GLN A 210 36.48 -24.03 -22.42
C GLN A 210 36.81 -25.50 -22.13
N ILE A 211 35.75 -26.29 -21.91
CA ILE A 211 35.62 -27.67 -22.41
C ILE A 211 34.24 -27.81 -23.08
N GLU A 212 34.23 -28.35 -24.30
CA GLU A 212 33.05 -28.73 -25.08
C GLU A 212 32.38 -30.02 -24.55
N SER A 213 31.07 -30.09 -24.81
CA SER A 213 30.21 -31.28 -24.95
C SER A 213 29.85 -32.11 -23.71
N ASP A 214 28.55 -32.42 -23.66
CA ASP A 214 27.81 -33.34 -22.78
C ASP A 214 27.55 -32.89 -21.33
N ASN A 215 26.49 -32.08 -21.13
CA ASN A 215 25.70 -32.13 -19.87
C ASN A 215 24.29 -31.52 -20.03
N LYS A 216 23.40 -32.21 -20.77
CA LYS A 216 21.94 -31.93 -20.74
C LYS A 216 21.24 -32.48 -19.48
N GLN A 217 21.97 -33.13 -18.57
CA GLN A 217 21.42 -33.67 -17.32
C GLN A 217 21.68 -32.77 -16.10
N GLU A 218 22.76 -31.96 -16.08
CA GLU A 218 23.05 -31.08 -14.93
C GLU A 218 22.20 -29.80 -14.92
N GLU A 219 21.96 -29.15 -16.07
CA GLU A 219 21.05 -27.99 -16.16
C GLU A 219 19.59 -28.35 -15.78
N ASN A 220 19.15 -29.57 -16.08
CA ASN A 220 17.83 -30.06 -15.68
C ASN A 220 17.74 -30.31 -14.17
N ASN A 221 18.81 -30.77 -13.53
CA ASN A 221 18.83 -31.02 -12.09
C ASN A 221 18.89 -29.70 -11.29
N GLU A 222 19.64 -28.69 -11.75
CA GLU A 222 19.66 -27.37 -11.11
C GLU A 222 18.31 -26.66 -11.25
N THR A 223 17.68 -26.74 -12.44
CA THR A 223 16.35 -26.16 -12.67
C THR A 223 15.26 -26.86 -11.85
N GLN A 224 15.34 -28.19 -11.70
CA GLN A 224 14.43 -28.94 -10.83
C GLN A 224 14.66 -28.64 -9.35
N GLN A 225 15.90 -28.53 -8.88
CA GLN A 225 16.19 -28.17 -7.49
C GLN A 225 15.73 -26.74 -7.16
N LEU A 226 15.87 -25.79 -8.08
CA LEU A 226 15.35 -24.43 -7.92
C LEU A 226 13.81 -24.43 -7.86
N GLN A 227 13.13 -25.21 -8.70
CA GLN A 227 11.67 -25.36 -8.66
C GLN A 227 11.18 -26.05 -7.39
N GLU A 228 11.87 -27.10 -6.92
CA GLU A 228 11.54 -27.78 -5.67
C GLU A 228 11.75 -26.85 -4.45
N GLN A 229 12.80 -26.03 -4.45
CA GLN A 229 13.03 -25.01 -3.42
C GLN A 229 11.96 -23.92 -3.43
N GLU A 230 11.59 -23.39 -4.60
CA GLU A 230 10.50 -22.41 -4.73
C GLU A 230 9.15 -22.99 -4.29
N GLU A 231 8.85 -24.25 -4.62
CA GLU A 231 7.65 -24.94 -4.17
C GLU A 231 7.64 -25.20 -2.65
N GLU A 232 8.78 -25.54 -2.07
CA GLU A 232 8.90 -25.77 -0.63
C GLU A 232 8.80 -24.46 0.16
N GLU A 233 9.40 -23.38 -0.34
CA GLU A 233 9.22 -22.02 0.19
C GLU A 233 7.77 -21.55 0.10
N GLN A 234 7.11 -21.76 -1.05
CA GLN A 234 5.68 -21.48 -1.23
C GLN A 234 4.81 -22.29 -0.25
N LYS A 235 5.05 -23.59 -0.10
CA LYS A 235 4.31 -24.44 0.87
C LYS A 235 4.52 -23.99 2.32
N ILE A 236 5.72 -23.56 2.69
CA ILE A 236 6.03 -23.02 4.02
C ILE A 236 5.32 -21.67 4.23
N GLU A 237 5.26 -20.82 3.20
CA GLU A 237 4.59 -19.52 3.25
C GLU A 237 3.06 -19.66 3.31
N GLU A 238 2.49 -20.59 2.53
CA GLU A 238 1.07 -20.98 2.60
C GLU A 238 0.69 -21.49 4.00
N GLN A 239 1.48 -22.40 4.59
CA GLN A 239 1.25 -22.91 5.95
C GLN A 239 1.40 -21.81 7.03
N LYS A 240 2.30 -20.84 6.84
CA LYS A 240 2.40 -19.68 7.72
C LYS A 240 1.17 -18.77 7.61
N ASN A 241 0.56 -18.67 6.43
CA ASN A 241 -0.57 -17.79 6.16
C ASN A 241 -1.90 -18.35 6.69
N GLU A 242 -2.08 -19.67 6.75
CA GLU A 242 -3.31 -20.31 7.28
C GLU A 242 -3.65 -19.93 8.73
N ASN A 243 -2.64 -19.65 9.56
CA ASN A 243 -2.83 -19.32 10.98
C ASN A 243 -2.86 -17.82 11.28
N GLN A 244 -2.73 -16.96 10.26
CA GLN A 244 -2.70 -15.51 10.45
C GLN A 244 -4.11 -14.92 10.55
N GLN A 245 -4.29 -14.00 11.49
CA GLN A 245 -5.47 -13.17 11.53
C GLN A 245 -5.38 -12.10 10.44
N LYS A 246 -6.42 -12.00 9.63
CA LYS A 246 -6.53 -11.07 8.49
C LYS A 246 -7.34 -9.85 8.89
N TYR A 247 -6.82 -8.66 8.62
CA TYR A 247 -7.47 -7.39 8.92
C TYR A 247 -7.51 -6.47 7.71
N LEU A 248 -8.57 -5.67 7.63
CA LEU A 248 -8.62 -4.45 6.86
C LEU A 248 -8.38 -3.26 7.81
N ILE A 249 -7.29 -2.54 7.59
CA ILE A 249 -6.96 -1.31 8.31
C ILE A 249 -7.56 -0.14 7.54
N ILE A 250 -8.41 0.66 8.18
CA ILE A 250 -9.10 1.80 7.57
C ILE A 250 -8.61 3.07 8.26
N ILE A 251 -8.14 4.06 7.50
CA ILE A 251 -7.47 5.24 8.03
C ILE A 251 -8.20 6.51 7.59
N GLY A 252 -8.58 7.34 8.56
CA GLY A 252 -9.08 8.69 8.34
C GLY A 252 -10.35 8.72 7.49
N GLY A 253 -10.43 9.72 6.60
CA GLY A 253 -11.60 9.98 5.77
C GLY A 253 -12.56 10.98 6.39
N ARG A 254 -13.71 11.15 5.75
CA ARG A 254 -14.76 12.04 6.23
C ARG A 254 -16.13 11.41 6.12
N GLU A 255 -17.00 11.84 7.03
CA GLU A 255 -18.44 11.60 7.02
C GLU A 255 -19.12 12.95 6.86
N HIS A 256 -19.51 13.30 5.63
CA HIS A 256 -19.92 14.66 5.27
C HIS A 256 -18.82 15.68 5.60
N GLU A 257 -19.12 16.66 6.47
CA GLU A 257 -18.16 17.68 6.93
C GLU A 257 -17.28 17.19 8.09
N LYS A 258 -17.56 16.01 8.67
CA LYS A 258 -16.81 15.51 9.82
C LYS A 258 -15.60 14.71 9.35
N ILE A 259 -14.43 15.32 9.45
CA ILE A 259 -13.15 14.66 9.16
C ILE A 259 -12.73 13.82 10.36
N LYS A 260 -12.37 12.56 10.10
CA LYS A 260 -12.01 11.55 11.09
C LYS A 260 -10.50 11.52 11.29
N ASN A 261 -10.07 11.30 12.54
CA ASN A 261 -8.68 10.96 12.85
C ASN A 261 -8.52 9.47 13.20
N GLU A 262 -9.62 8.73 13.24
CA GLU A 262 -9.62 7.34 13.65
C GLU A 262 -8.95 6.41 12.63
N ILE A 263 -8.29 5.38 13.19
CA ILE A 263 -7.88 4.18 12.47
C ILE A 263 -8.71 3.03 13.00
N TYR A 264 -9.41 2.34 12.11
CA TYR A 264 -10.20 1.16 12.42
C TYR A 264 -9.48 -0.10 11.95
N ALA A 265 -9.70 -1.20 12.68
CA ALA A 265 -9.30 -2.54 12.24
C ALA A 265 -10.55 -3.40 12.14
N LEU A 266 -10.83 -3.88 10.93
CA LEU A 266 -11.89 -4.83 10.66
C LEU A 266 -11.28 -6.23 10.51
N ASN A 267 -11.65 -7.15 11.39
CA ASN A 267 -11.24 -8.55 11.23
C ASN A 267 -12.01 -9.17 10.05
N LEU A 268 -11.29 -9.71 9.06
CA LEU A 268 -11.88 -10.21 7.82
C LEU A 268 -12.49 -11.63 7.94
N GLN A 269 -12.25 -12.31 9.06
CA GLN A 269 -12.90 -13.59 9.36
C GLN A 269 -14.23 -13.40 10.08
N SER A 270 -14.27 -12.54 11.10
CA SER A 270 -15.46 -12.30 11.92
C SER A 270 -16.33 -11.13 11.46
N PHE A 271 -15.80 -10.28 10.56
CA PHE A 271 -16.40 -9.02 10.15
C PHE A 271 -16.75 -8.07 11.31
N HIS A 272 -16.01 -8.18 12.42
CA HIS A 272 -16.10 -7.26 13.53
C HIS A 272 -15.11 -6.10 13.34
N ILE A 273 -15.62 -4.88 13.30
CA ILE A 273 -14.83 -3.66 13.25
C ILE A 273 -14.56 -3.14 14.68
N LYS A 274 -13.38 -2.56 14.90
CA LYS A 274 -13.07 -1.84 16.14
C LYS A 274 -12.25 -0.61 15.85
N LYS A 275 -12.47 0.45 16.63
CA LYS A 275 -11.55 1.59 16.70
C LYS A 275 -10.20 1.09 17.26
N PHE A 276 -9.18 1.13 16.43
CA PHE A 276 -7.88 0.55 16.71
C PHE A 276 -6.88 1.60 17.18
N LYS A 277 -6.86 2.80 16.58
CA LYS A 277 -5.95 3.88 16.97
C LYS A 277 -6.53 5.23 16.51
N GLU A 278 -5.90 6.32 16.89
CA GLU A 278 -6.20 7.66 16.40
C GLU A 278 -4.91 8.31 15.89
N MET A 279 -5.00 8.98 14.76
CA MET A 279 -3.98 9.89 14.24
C MET A 279 -3.92 11.18 15.07
N PRO A 280 -2.80 11.92 15.03
CA PRO A 280 -2.64 13.17 15.78
C PRO A 280 -3.66 14.27 15.41
N PHE A 281 -4.24 14.20 14.20
CA PHE A 281 -5.22 15.15 13.69
C PHE A 281 -6.18 14.46 12.72
N GLY A 282 -7.34 15.09 12.47
CA GLY A 282 -8.29 14.63 11.46
C GLY A 282 -7.70 14.72 10.06
N LEU A 283 -7.87 13.66 9.26
CA LEU A 283 -7.21 13.56 7.96
C LEU A 283 -8.09 12.84 6.93
N CYS A 284 -8.45 13.53 5.86
CA CYS A 284 -9.08 12.95 4.67
C CYS A 284 -8.32 13.34 3.40
N ALA A 285 -8.63 12.68 2.28
CA ALA A 285 -7.99 12.88 0.98
C ALA A 285 -6.45 12.77 1.03
N HIS A 286 -5.94 12.00 1.99
CA HIS A 286 -4.53 11.64 2.08
C HIS A 286 -4.25 10.42 1.20
N THR A 287 -2.97 10.16 0.98
CA THR A 287 -2.53 8.91 0.35
C THR A 287 -1.73 8.09 1.34
N SER A 288 -1.76 6.77 1.21
CA SER A 288 -1.02 5.88 2.10
C SER A 288 -0.63 4.59 1.39
N VAL A 289 0.49 4.01 1.82
CA VAL A 289 0.98 2.70 1.38
C VAL A 289 1.45 1.93 2.59
N ILE A 290 1.17 0.63 2.62
CA ILE A 290 1.73 -0.28 3.61
C ILE A 290 3.00 -0.93 3.05
N VAL A 291 4.08 -0.88 3.83
CA VAL A 291 5.33 -1.57 3.56
C VAL A 291 5.65 -2.40 4.80
N ASN A 292 5.51 -3.72 4.69
CA ASN A 292 5.61 -4.66 5.80
C ASN A 292 4.65 -4.29 6.95
N ASP A 293 5.17 -3.84 8.09
CA ASP A 293 4.42 -3.44 9.29
C ASP A 293 4.15 -1.93 9.37
N LEU A 294 4.69 -1.14 8.44
CA LEU A 294 4.64 0.32 8.48
C LEU A 294 3.66 0.85 7.45
N ILE A 295 2.74 1.70 7.89
CA ILE A 295 1.88 2.46 6.99
C ILE A 295 2.46 3.88 6.87
N TYR A 296 2.91 4.21 5.67
CA TYR A 296 3.33 5.55 5.30
C TYR A 296 2.11 6.33 4.84
N ILE A 297 1.93 7.54 5.34
CA ILE A 297 0.79 8.41 5.07
C ILE A 297 1.33 9.78 4.68
N PHE A 298 0.83 10.33 3.57
CA PHE A 298 1.25 11.63 3.08
C PHE A 298 0.08 12.53 2.71
N GLY A 299 0.25 13.80 3.06
CA GLY A 299 -0.62 14.89 2.64
C GLY A 299 -2.04 14.78 3.19
N GLY A 300 -3.01 15.20 2.38
CA GLY A 300 -4.42 15.28 2.76
C GLY A 300 -4.77 16.60 3.43
N THR A 301 -5.95 16.65 4.07
CA THR A 301 -6.49 17.84 4.70
C THR A 301 -7.28 17.52 5.97
N ASN A 302 -7.32 18.49 6.90
CA ASN A 302 -8.21 18.51 8.06
C ASN A 302 -9.44 19.42 7.84
N GLY A 303 -9.66 19.92 6.61
CA GLY A 303 -10.73 20.85 6.25
C GLY A 303 -10.37 22.32 6.46
N LEU A 304 -9.25 22.62 7.12
CA LEU A 304 -8.73 23.98 7.32
C LEU A 304 -7.47 24.23 6.50
N GLU A 305 -6.58 23.24 6.41
CA GLU A 305 -5.33 23.33 5.69
C GLU A 305 -5.03 22.05 4.90
N PHE A 306 -4.14 22.15 3.91
CA PHE A 306 -3.54 21.00 3.25
C PHE A 306 -2.22 20.67 3.96
N PHE A 307 -1.89 19.39 4.02
CA PHE A 307 -0.67 18.93 4.67
C PHE A 307 0.41 18.55 3.66
N ASP A 308 1.67 18.75 4.05
CA ASP A 308 2.89 18.21 3.43
C ASP A 308 3.59 17.21 4.36
N LYS A 309 2.88 16.74 5.39
CA LYS A 309 3.40 15.85 6.43
C LYS A 309 3.52 14.42 5.93
N PHE A 310 4.63 13.77 6.28
CA PHE A 310 4.83 12.32 6.15
C PHE A 310 4.70 11.68 7.53
N LEU A 311 3.60 10.96 7.76
CA LEU A 311 3.40 10.17 8.97
C LEU A 311 3.72 8.71 8.69
N ILE A 312 4.30 8.05 9.68
CA ILE A 312 4.59 6.61 9.66
C ILE A 312 3.90 5.99 10.86
N PHE A 313 3.01 5.05 10.61
CA PHE A 313 2.32 4.30 11.63
C PHE A 313 2.80 2.85 11.66
N SER A 314 3.34 2.41 12.81
CA SER A 314 3.76 1.02 12.99
C SER A 314 2.63 0.19 13.59
N LEU A 315 2.24 -0.87 12.89
CA LEU A 315 1.18 -1.80 13.29
C LEU A 315 1.64 -2.76 14.40
N SER A 316 2.94 -3.00 14.58
CA SER A 316 3.47 -3.89 15.61
C SER A 316 3.54 -3.23 17.00
N ASN A 317 3.87 -1.95 17.05
CA ASN A 317 4.06 -1.21 18.30
C ASN A 317 3.02 -0.10 18.55
N TYR A 318 2.16 0.18 17.57
CA TYR A 318 1.08 1.16 17.63
C TYR A 318 1.54 2.61 17.90
N LYS A 319 2.78 2.93 17.52
CA LYS A 319 3.37 4.27 17.62
C LYS A 319 3.31 5.00 16.27
N PHE A 320 3.19 6.32 16.33
CA PHE A 320 3.35 7.20 15.18
C PHE A 320 4.74 7.83 15.19
N TYR A 321 5.21 8.08 14.00
CA TYR A 321 6.40 8.85 13.74
C TYR A 321 6.09 9.87 12.64
N GLU A 322 6.75 11.01 12.68
CA GLU A 322 6.73 12.00 11.61
C GLU A 322 8.13 12.06 11.02
N PHE A 323 8.19 12.07 9.69
CA PHE A 323 9.44 12.34 9.00
C PHE A 323 9.68 13.85 8.94
N ASP A 324 10.80 14.28 9.51
CA ASP A 324 11.27 15.65 9.48
C ASP A 324 11.83 15.98 8.09
N ILE A 325 10.98 16.58 7.26
CA ILE A 325 11.38 17.21 5.99
C ILE A 325 12.09 18.52 6.35
N SER A 326 13.37 18.63 5.99
CA SER A 326 14.18 19.79 6.34
C SER A 326 13.59 21.08 5.76
N ASP A 327 13.76 22.19 6.48
CA ASP A 327 13.34 23.52 6.00
C ASP A 327 13.93 23.87 4.63
N SER A 328 15.11 23.34 4.30
CA SER A 328 15.74 23.55 3.00
C SER A 328 14.98 22.85 1.86
N GLU A 329 14.44 21.65 2.09
CA GLU A 329 13.62 20.90 1.13
C GLU A 329 12.24 21.53 0.98
N LYS A 330 11.66 22.03 2.08
CA LYS A 330 10.40 22.80 2.06
C LYS A 330 10.56 24.13 1.32
N LYS A 331 11.64 24.89 1.58
CA LYS A 331 11.94 26.18 0.92
C LYS A 331 12.24 26.03 -0.56
N LYS A 332 12.85 24.91 -0.98
CA LYS A 332 13.01 24.56 -2.40
C LYS A 332 11.69 24.17 -3.09
N LYS A 333 10.55 24.19 -2.38
CA LYS A 333 9.22 23.80 -2.85
C LYS A 333 9.16 22.38 -3.44
N ILE A 334 10.06 21.49 -3.03
CA ILE A 334 10.10 20.11 -3.52
C ILE A 334 8.86 19.35 -3.04
N ILE A 335 8.45 19.62 -1.80
CA ILE A 335 7.27 19.04 -1.19
C ILE A 335 6.34 20.20 -0.81
N LYS A 336 5.19 20.26 -1.47
CA LYS A 336 4.14 21.24 -1.23
C LYS A 336 2.95 20.56 -0.57
N PRO A 337 2.23 21.25 0.32
CA PRO A 337 0.99 20.73 0.88
C PRO A 337 -0.01 20.39 -0.21
N ARG A 338 -0.60 19.19 -0.13
CA ARG A 338 -1.53 18.69 -1.15
C ARG A 338 -2.49 17.66 -0.61
N MET A 339 -3.65 17.56 -1.25
CA MET A 339 -4.62 16.48 -1.07
C MET A 339 -4.79 15.69 -2.37
N ALA A 340 -5.45 14.53 -2.28
CA ALA A 340 -5.82 13.69 -3.42
C ALA A 340 -4.62 13.28 -4.31
N SER A 341 -3.43 13.18 -3.73
CA SER A 341 -2.26 12.60 -4.41
C SER A 341 -2.36 11.07 -4.47
N SER A 342 -1.58 10.45 -5.34
CA SER A 342 -1.37 9.00 -5.35
C SER A 342 0.00 8.65 -4.78
N MET A 343 0.10 7.47 -4.16
CA MET A 343 1.35 6.94 -3.65
C MET A 343 1.45 5.46 -4.01
N SER A 344 2.64 5.03 -4.40
CA SER A 344 2.96 3.64 -4.68
C SER A 344 4.29 3.26 -4.04
N TYR A 345 4.45 1.97 -3.75
CA TYR A 345 5.69 1.38 -3.27
C TYR A 345 6.21 0.39 -4.31
N ASP A 346 7.49 0.50 -4.63
CA ASP A 346 8.21 -0.49 -5.42
C ASP A 346 9.08 -1.36 -4.51
N PRO A 347 8.78 -2.66 -4.36
CA PRO A 347 9.56 -3.56 -3.51
C PRO A 347 10.98 -3.83 -4.03
N VAL A 348 11.23 -3.66 -5.34
CA VAL A 348 12.55 -3.93 -5.94
C VAL A 348 13.51 -2.80 -5.59
N THR A 349 13.13 -1.56 -5.91
CA THR A 349 13.98 -0.40 -5.60
C THR A 349 13.79 0.11 -4.18
N LYS A 350 12.80 -0.42 -3.45
CA LYS A 350 12.39 0.01 -2.10
C LYS A 350 12.00 1.48 -2.02
N ASN A 351 11.56 2.05 -3.14
CA ASN A 351 11.13 3.43 -3.20
C ASN A 351 9.63 3.55 -2.97
N ILE A 352 9.25 4.52 -2.14
CA ILE A 352 7.90 5.07 -2.13
C ILE A 352 7.89 6.29 -3.03
N CYS A 353 6.95 6.34 -3.95
CA CYS A 353 6.76 7.46 -4.87
C CYS A 353 5.38 8.08 -4.70
N VAL A 354 5.33 9.39 -4.54
CA VAL A 354 4.12 10.21 -4.49
C VAL A 354 4.03 11.05 -5.74
N PHE A 355 2.87 11.06 -6.38
CA PHE A 355 2.62 11.86 -7.57
C PHE A 355 1.23 12.51 -7.52
N GLY A 356 1.05 13.59 -8.27
CA GLY A 356 -0.25 14.21 -8.41
C GLY A 356 -0.69 14.98 -7.15
N GLY A 357 -2.00 15.18 -7.08
CA GLY A 357 -2.69 15.88 -6.01
C GLY A 357 -3.01 17.33 -6.35
N ALA A 358 -3.80 17.96 -5.50
CA ALA A 358 -4.17 19.37 -5.59
C ALA A 358 -3.59 20.13 -4.40
N GLY A 359 -2.85 21.19 -4.69
CA GLY A 359 -2.47 22.22 -3.73
C GLY A 359 -3.52 23.34 -3.68
N PHE A 360 -3.25 24.41 -2.94
CA PHE A 360 -4.16 25.56 -2.84
C PHE A 360 -4.34 26.30 -4.16
N ASP A 361 -3.24 26.58 -4.85
CA ASP A 361 -3.25 27.42 -6.06
C ASP A 361 -3.20 26.59 -7.34
N ASP A 362 -2.66 25.37 -7.29
CA ASP A 362 -2.30 24.58 -8.47
C ASP A 362 -2.47 23.07 -8.25
N GLU A 363 -2.63 22.35 -9.37
CA GLU A 363 -2.42 20.91 -9.42
C GLU A 363 -0.93 20.57 -9.31
N CYS A 364 -0.62 19.51 -8.55
CA CYS A 364 0.74 19.08 -8.31
C CYS A 364 1.20 18.07 -9.38
N SER A 365 2.20 18.43 -10.17
CA SER A 365 2.83 17.52 -11.15
C SER A 365 4.18 16.97 -10.69
N THR A 366 4.62 17.32 -9.49
CA THR A 366 5.92 16.89 -8.93
C THR A 366 5.85 15.43 -8.48
N LEU A 367 6.76 14.61 -9.00
CA LEU A 367 7.07 13.28 -8.50
C LEU A 367 8.04 13.39 -7.32
N ILE A 368 7.66 12.84 -6.18
CA ILE A 368 8.50 12.75 -4.98
C ILE A 368 8.78 11.27 -4.77
N CYS A 369 10.04 10.84 -4.79
CA CYS A 369 10.40 9.46 -4.49
C CYS A 369 11.46 9.43 -3.39
N PHE A 370 11.34 8.47 -2.48
CA PHE A 370 12.31 8.24 -1.42
C PHE A 370 12.46 6.76 -1.11
N ASN A 371 13.66 6.35 -0.72
CA ASN A 371 13.99 4.98 -0.37
C ASN A 371 13.69 4.71 1.11
N VAL A 372 12.95 3.63 1.41
CA VAL A 372 12.54 3.32 2.80
C VAL A 372 13.71 2.87 3.69
N ASP A 373 14.75 2.26 3.13
CA ASP A 373 15.92 1.81 3.91
C ASP A 373 16.79 2.98 4.32
N GLU A 374 16.97 3.97 3.42
CA GLU A 374 17.68 5.21 3.74
C GLU A 374 16.97 5.98 4.87
N TYR A 375 15.65 5.93 4.91
CA TYR A 375 14.84 6.65 5.91
C TYR A 375 14.87 6.00 7.29
N ASN A 376 14.81 4.66 7.38
CA ASN A 376 14.88 3.92 8.64
C ASN A 376 16.20 4.11 9.39
N LEU A 377 17.27 4.55 8.71
CA LEU A 377 18.60 4.79 9.27
C LEU A 377 18.86 6.25 9.66
N THR A 378 17.91 7.17 9.45
CA THR A 378 18.14 8.61 9.67
C THR A 378 17.60 9.12 11.01
N LYS A 379 18.32 10.06 11.64
CA LYS A 379 17.85 10.85 12.80
C LYS A 379 16.62 11.74 12.51
N ARG A 380 16.00 11.60 11.34
CA ARG A 380 14.93 12.45 10.81
C ARG A 380 13.53 11.90 11.12
N VAL A 381 13.43 10.70 11.67
CA VAL A 381 12.15 10.13 12.09
C VAL A 381 11.93 10.44 13.56
N ILE A 382 10.97 11.31 13.85
CA ILE A 382 10.66 11.77 15.21
C ILE A 382 9.38 11.08 15.66
N ARG A 383 9.42 10.44 16.83
CA ARG A 383 8.23 9.87 17.45
C ARG A 383 7.30 10.99 17.92
N ILE A 384 6.01 10.86 17.61
CA ILE A 384 4.97 11.84 17.97
C ILE A 384 3.85 11.23 18.82
#